data_AF-A0A1C6RIK9-F1
#
_entry.id   AF-A0A1C6RIK9-F1
#
_cell.length_a   1.000
_cell.length_b   1.000
_cell.length_c   1.000
_cell.angle_alpha   90.00
_cell.angle_beta   90.00
_cell.angle_gamma   90.00
#
_symmetry.space_group_name_H-M   'P 1'
#
loop_
_entity.id
_entity.type
_entity.pdbx_description
1 polymer ?
#
loop_
_entity_poly.entity_id
_entity_poly.type
_entity_poly.pdbx_seq_one_letter_code
_entity_poly.pdbx_strand_id
1 'polypeptide(L)'
;MAQATRGLNINELRWPRATGARTALRVLTVAREQLSGERTRAVNALTALLRTVDLGIDGRRAPTTTTITTIAAWRTRDGNPALAVCRAEAIRLARRIRALDAELAANHTALHEAVTMQAPQLLGLPGVGAVVAATVLLAWSHPGRIRSEAAFAALAGASPLPASSGNTTRHRLNRGGDRRLNRALYTVALVRMGHDPRTRAYVTRRTAEGRTKREVMRNLMRYISRQLFRTLAAGTRQEPTLDSYRSVSMATNCH
;
A
#
# COMPACT_ATOMS: atom_id res chain seq x y z
N MET A 1 -29.90 -12.02 40.13
CA MET A 1 -29.84 -10.81 39.29
C MET A 1 -29.08 -11.15 38.00
N ALA A 2 -29.76 -11.78 37.04
CA ALA A 2 -29.16 -12.19 35.77
C ALA A 2 -29.13 -10.99 34.81
N GLN A 3 -27.93 -10.56 34.40
CA GLN A 3 -27.78 -9.53 33.37
C GLN A 3 -28.17 -10.13 32.02
N ALA A 4 -29.30 -9.66 31.49
CA ALA A 4 -29.75 -9.96 30.15
C ALA A 4 -28.67 -9.53 29.14
N THR A 5 -28.12 -10.52 28.43
CA THR A 5 -27.23 -10.28 27.28
C THR A 5 -28.08 -9.59 26.21
N ARG A 6 -27.81 -8.31 25.93
CA ARG A 6 -28.43 -7.58 24.81
C ARG A 6 -28.19 -8.39 23.54
N GLY A 7 -29.25 -8.96 22.98
CA GLY A 7 -29.22 -9.54 21.64
C GLY A 7 -28.78 -8.46 20.65
N LEU A 8 -27.65 -8.71 19.99
CA LEU A 8 -27.23 -7.88 18.86
C LEU A 8 -28.32 -7.96 17.80
N ASN A 9 -28.72 -6.81 17.27
CA ASN A 9 -29.78 -6.72 16.28
C ASN A 9 -29.35 -7.53 15.04
N ILE A 10 -30.21 -8.41 14.51
CA ILE A 10 -29.84 -9.27 13.36
C ILE A 10 -29.47 -8.44 12.11
N ASN A 11 -29.95 -7.19 12.03
CA ASN A 11 -29.58 -6.24 10.98
C ASN A 11 -28.20 -5.56 11.21
N GLU A 12 -27.60 -5.70 12.40
CA GLU A 12 -26.21 -5.31 12.68
C GLU A 12 -25.20 -6.42 12.33
N LEU A 13 -25.68 -7.63 12.01
CA LEU A 13 -24.89 -8.63 11.28
C LEU A 13 -24.74 -8.17 9.83
N ARG A 14 -23.97 -7.11 9.66
CA ARG A 14 -23.48 -6.63 8.37
C ARG A 14 -22.75 -7.79 7.70
N TRP A 15 -23.39 -8.30 6.65
CA TRP A 15 -22.94 -9.35 5.75
C TRP A 15 -21.41 -9.46 5.67
N PRO A 16 -20.80 -10.52 6.23
CA PRO A 16 -19.36 -10.81 6.08
C PRO A 16 -18.93 -11.10 4.62
N ARG A 17 -19.84 -10.91 3.66
CA ARG A 17 -19.77 -11.34 2.26
C ARG A 17 -20.24 -10.25 1.28
N ALA A 18 -19.85 -9.00 1.50
CA ALA A 18 -19.59 -8.10 0.37
C ALA A 18 -18.29 -8.55 -0.35
N THR A 19 -18.25 -9.83 -0.74
CA THR A 19 -17.03 -10.58 -1.02
C THR A 19 -16.33 -10.03 -2.26
N GLY A 20 -17.06 -9.53 -3.25
CA GLY A 20 -16.51 -9.08 -4.53
C GLY A 20 -15.42 -8.00 -4.40
N ALA A 21 -15.77 -6.83 -3.85
CA ALA A 21 -14.87 -5.68 -3.83
C ALA A 21 -13.60 -5.90 -2.98
N ARG A 22 -13.74 -6.58 -1.84
CA ARG A 22 -12.61 -6.89 -0.96
C ARG A 22 -11.74 -8.03 -1.49
N THR A 23 -12.36 -9.01 -2.14
CA THR A 23 -11.62 -10.08 -2.83
C THR A 23 -10.84 -9.51 -3.99
N ALA A 24 -11.44 -8.60 -4.78
CA ALA A 24 -10.75 -7.89 -5.84
C ALA A 24 -9.50 -7.15 -5.33
N LEU A 25 -9.62 -6.36 -4.25
CA LEU A 25 -8.44 -5.70 -3.65
C LEU A 25 -7.36 -6.69 -3.21
N ARG A 26 -7.75 -7.82 -2.62
CA ARG A 26 -6.80 -8.85 -2.18
C ARG A 26 -6.09 -9.49 -3.37
N VAL A 27 -6.83 -9.89 -4.40
CA VAL A 27 -6.30 -10.45 -5.64
C VAL A 27 -5.34 -9.47 -6.30
N LEU A 28 -5.75 -8.21 -6.48
CA LEU A 28 -4.93 -7.18 -7.11
C LEU A 28 -3.66 -6.86 -6.30
N THR A 29 -3.75 -6.83 -4.97
CA THR A 29 -2.59 -6.59 -4.10
C THR A 29 -1.59 -7.74 -4.16
N VAL A 30 -2.06 -8.99 -4.15
CA VAL A 30 -1.20 -10.18 -4.28
C VAL A 30 -0.55 -10.22 -5.67
N ALA A 31 -1.33 -10.01 -6.74
CA ALA A 31 -0.82 -9.96 -8.10
C ALA A 31 0.27 -8.88 -8.24
N ARG A 32 0.06 -7.70 -7.65
CA ARG A 32 1.06 -6.63 -7.65
C ARG A 32 2.39 -7.04 -7.03
N GLU A 33 2.36 -7.75 -5.91
CA GLU A 33 3.57 -8.22 -5.22
C GLU A 33 4.34 -9.22 -6.09
N GLN A 34 3.62 -10.14 -6.72
CA GLN A 34 4.21 -11.11 -7.67
C GLN A 34 4.85 -10.40 -8.86
N LEU A 35 4.11 -9.50 -9.52
CA LEU A 35 4.60 -8.72 -10.67
C LEU A 35 5.82 -7.86 -10.30
N SER A 36 5.80 -7.21 -9.14
CA SER A 36 6.94 -6.41 -8.65
C SER A 36 8.17 -7.28 -8.37
N GLY A 37 7.97 -8.47 -7.80
CA GLY A 37 9.04 -9.43 -7.53
C GLY A 37 9.64 -10.00 -8.82
N GLU A 38 8.80 -10.37 -9.78
CA GLU A 38 9.23 -10.79 -11.12
C GLU A 38 10.02 -9.71 -11.85
N ARG A 39 9.52 -8.47 -11.82
CA ARG A 39 10.20 -7.33 -12.45
C ARG A 39 11.57 -7.12 -11.83
N THR A 40 11.66 -7.16 -10.51
CA THR A 40 12.94 -7.01 -9.78
C THR A 40 13.92 -8.10 -10.17
N ARG A 41 13.47 -9.36 -10.23
CA ARG A 41 14.30 -10.49 -10.67
C ARG A 41 14.80 -10.31 -12.10
N ALA A 42 13.93 -9.88 -13.02
CA ALA A 42 14.31 -9.66 -14.43
C ALA A 42 15.31 -8.50 -14.58
N VAL A 43 15.13 -7.38 -13.86
CA VAL A 43 16.09 -6.26 -13.85
C VAL A 43 17.44 -6.71 -13.29
N ASN A 44 17.45 -7.47 -12.20
CA ASN A 44 18.69 -7.98 -11.61
C ASN A 44 19.42 -8.94 -12.55
N ALA A 45 18.69 -9.85 -13.22
CA ALA A 45 19.25 -10.76 -14.21
C ALA A 45 19.85 -10.01 -15.41
N LEU A 46 19.14 -9.01 -15.94
CA LEU A 46 19.66 -8.17 -17.03
C LEU A 46 20.90 -7.40 -16.58
N THR A 47 20.88 -6.82 -15.39
CA THR A 47 22.03 -6.10 -14.83
C THR A 47 23.23 -7.03 -14.67
N ALA A 48 23.04 -8.24 -14.17
CA ALA A 48 24.11 -9.23 -14.03
C ALA A 48 24.71 -9.60 -15.39
N LEU A 49 23.87 -9.87 -16.39
CA LEU A 49 24.32 -10.18 -17.74
C LEU A 49 25.18 -9.06 -18.34
N LEU A 50 24.73 -7.81 -18.21
CA LEU A 50 25.45 -6.61 -18.70
C LEU A 50 26.77 -6.35 -17.95
N ARG A 51 26.95 -6.92 -16.77
CA ARG A 51 28.22 -6.82 -16.01
C ARG A 51 29.21 -7.91 -16.39
N THR A 52 28.71 -9.07 -16.80
CA THR A 52 29.55 -10.22 -17.16
C THR A 52 29.99 -10.16 -18.61
N VAL A 53 29.15 -9.65 -19.50
CA VAL A 53 29.41 -9.62 -20.94
C VAL A 53 29.31 -8.18 -21.44
N ASP A 54 30.36 -7.69 -22.10
CA ASP A 54 30.33 -6.39 -22.76
C ASP A 54 29.44 -6.46 -24.00
N LEU A 55 28.22 -5.95 -23.86
CA LEU A 55 27.24 -5.83 -24.94
C LEU A 55 27.16 -4.39 -25.50
N GLY A 56 28.12 -3.52 -25.17
CA GLY A 56 28.11 -2.11 -25.54
C GLY A 56 27.19 -1.25 -24.67
N ILE A 57 26.86 -1.72 -23.46
CA ILE A 57 26.04 -1.02 -22.46
C ILE A 57 26.78 -1.06 -21.12
N ASP A 58 26.87 0.08 -20.43
CA ASP A 58 27.48 0.16 -19.11
C ASP A 58 26.63 -0.55 -18.04
N GLY A 59 27.05 -1.73 -17.61
CA GLY A 59 26.42 -2.53 -16.54
C GLY A 59 26.77 -2.10 -15.11
N ARG A 60 27.57 -1.04 -14.90
CA ARG A 60 27.94 -0.59 -13.53
C ARG A 60 26.75 -0.09 -12.73
N ARG A 61 25.69 0.37 -13.40
CA ARG A 61 24.44 0.82 -12.81
C ARG A 61 23.27 -0.04 -13.32
N ALA A 62 22.19 -0.06 -12.55
CA ALA A 62 20.95 -0.70 -13.00
C ALA A 62 20.47 -0.04 -14.31
N PRO A 63 19.96 -0.81 -15.29
CA PRO A 63 19.56 -0.29 -16.58
C PRO A 63 18.34 0.63 -16.42
N THR A 64 18.41 1.80 -17.08
CA THR A 64 17.31 2.76 -17.10
C THR A 64 16.17 2.28 -18.00
N THR A 65 14.98 2.89 -17.90
CA THR A 65 13.87 2.62 -18.82
C THR A 65 14.29 2.81 -20.29
N THR A 66 15.08 3.84 -20.58
CA THR A 66 15.61 4.09 -21.93
C THR A 66 16.54 2.95 -22.37
N THR A 67 17.47 2.55 -21.50
CA THR A 67 18.38 1.42 -21.76
C THR A 67 17.61 0.12 -22.02
N ILE A 68 16.59 -0.18 -21.20
CA ILE A 68 15.74 -1.36 -21.35
C ILE A 68 15.00 -1.33 -22.70
N THR A 69 14.43 -0.18 -23.07
CA THR A 69 13.76 -0.01 -24.37
C THR A 69 14.71 -0.23 -25.53
N THR A 70 15.91 0.33 -25.48
CA THR A 70 16.94 0.15 -26.51
C THR A 70 17.33 -1.32 -26.64
N ILE A 71 17.61 -2.01 -25.54
CA ILE A 71 17.97 -3.44 -25.54
C ILE A 71 16.82 -4.29 -26.11
N ALA A 72 15.57 -4.01 -25.71
CA ALA A 72 14.40 -4.74 -26.20
C ALA A 72 14.19 -4.62 -27.72
N ALA A 73 14.72 -3.57 -28.34
CA ALA A 73 14.64 -3.26 -29.76
C ALA A 73 15.87 -3.70 -30.57
N TRP A 74 16.91 -4.25 -29.92
CA TRP A 74 18.07 -4.77 -30.64
C TRP A 74 17.67 -5.84 -31.66
N ARG A 75 18.27 -5.75 -32.86
CA ARG A 75 18.24 -6.82 -33.85
C ARG A 75 19.43 -7.74 -33.62
N THR A 76 19.22 -9.04 -33.80
CA THR A 76 20.31 -10.00 -33.95
C THR A 76 21.17 -9.57 -35.14
N ARG A 77 22.48 -9.53 -34.94
CA ARG A 77 23.47 -9.29 -36.00
C ARG A 77 24.24 -10.58 -36.22
N ASP A 78 24.60 -10.85 -37.47
CA ASP A 78 25.55 -11.91 -37.79
C ASP A 78 26.91 -11.54 -37.20
N GLY A 79 27.50 -12.47 -36.45
CA GLY A 79 28.71 -12.25 -35.66
C GLY A 79 29.02 -13.46 -34.77
N ASN A 80 29.85 -13.25 -33.74
CA ASN A 80 30.25 -14.30 -32.79
C ASN A 80 29.00 -15.00 -32.19
N PRO A 81 28.85 -16.34 -32.37
CA PRO A 81 27.69 -17.09 -31.90
C PRO A 81 27.44 -16.95 -30.39
N ALA A 82 28.49 -16.90 -29.57
CA ALA A 82 28.35 -16.74 -28.13
C ALA A 82 27.78 -15.36 -27.76
N LEU A 83 28.23 -14.29 -28.42
CA LEU A 83 27.67 -12.95 -28.23
C LEU A 83 26.22 -12.84 -28.74
N ALA A 84 25.88 -13.58 -29.80
CA ALA A 84 24.50 -13.65 -30.29
C ALA A 84 23.56 -14.24 -29.24
N VAL A 85 23.97 -15.31 -28.54
CA VAL A 85 23.20 -15.90 -27.43
C VAL A 85 23.01 -14.91 -26.28
N CYS A 86 24.09 -14.24 -25.84
CA CYS A 86 24.00 -13.24 -24.77
C CYS A 86 23.09 -12.06 -25.14
N ARG A 87 23.15 -11.58 -26.39
CA ARG A 87 22.24 -10.53 -26.88
C ARG A 87 20.79 -10.99 -26.91
N ALA A 88 20.52 -12.21 -27.38
CA ALA A 88 19.17 -12.77 -27.41
C ALA A 88 18.57 -12.83 -25.99
N GLU A 89 19.36 -13.26 -25.00
CA GLU A 89 18.93 -13.30 -23.60
C GLU A 89 18.68 -11.90 -23.02
N ALA A 90 19.56 -10.92 -23.33
CA ALA A 90 19.35 -9.53 -22.94
C ALA A 90 18.05 -8.95 -23.52
N ILE A 91 17.77 -9.23 -24.80
CA ILE A 91 16.52 -8.84 -25.49
C ILE A 91 15.32 -9.47 -24.78
N ARG A 92 15.36 -10.78 -24.49
CA ARG A 92 14.29 -11.51 -23.82
C ARG A 92 13.97 -10.91 -22.44
N LEU A 93 15.00 -10.66 -21.62
CA LEU A 93 14.85 -10.04 -20.30
C LEU A 93 14.28 -8.62 -20.40
N ALA A 94 14.80 -7.80 -21.32
CA ALA A 94 14.33 -6.43 -21.52
C ALA A 94 12.85 -6.39 -21.96
N ARG A 95 12.44 -7.28 -22.87
CA ARG A 95 11.03 -7.42 -23.27
C ARG A 95 10.15 -7.88 -22.10
N ARG A 96 10.61 -8.82 -21.27
CA ARG A 96 9.87 -9.25 -20.08
C ARG A 96 9.70 -8.12 -19.07
N ILE A 97 10.72 -7.30 -18.84
CA ILE A 97 10.62 -6.12 -17.97
C ILE A 97 9.55 -5.16 -18.49
N ARG A 98 9.53 -4.86 -19.79
CA ARG A 98 8.53 -3.98 -20.41
C ARG A 98 7.10 -4.53 -20.29
N ALA A 99 6.92 -5.83 -20.49
CA ALA A 99 5.62 -6.48 -20.29
C ALA A 99 5.15 -6.34 -18.83
N LEU A 100 6.04 -6.63 -17.88
CA LEU A 100 5.75 -6.48 -16.45
C LEU A 100 5.46 -5.03 -16.04
N ASP A 101 6.11 -4.05 -16.68
CA ASP A 101 5.81 -2.62 -16.48
C ASP A 101 4.37 -2.29 -16.93
N ALA A 102 3.94 -2.80 -18.08
CA ALA A 102 2.57 -2.64 -18.57
C ALA A 102 1.55 -3.34 -17.65
N GLU A 103 1.83 -4.58 -17.23
CA GLU A 103 0.99 -5.33 -16.29
C GLU A 103 0.87 -4.60 -14.92
N LEU A 104 1.96 -4.02 -14.42
CA LEU A 104 1.97 -3.23 -13.18
C LEU A 104 1.18 -1.92 -13.29
N ALA A 105 1.18 -1.28 -14.47
CA ALA A 105 0.39 -0.09 -14.76
C ALA A 105 -1.12 -0.42 -14.84
N ALA A 106 -1.47 -1.51 -15.53
CA ALA A 106 -2.85 -2.01 -15.57
C ALA A 106 -3.35 -2.39 -14.16
N ASN A 107 -2.53 -3.12 -13.39
CA ASN A 107 -2.82 -3.45 -12.00
C ASN A 107 -3.00 -2.21 -11.12
N HIS A 108 -2.19 -1.16 -11.31
CA HIS A 108 -2.34 0.09 -10.58
C HIS A 108 -3.68 0.77 -10.89
N THR A 109 -4.09 0.79 -12.16
CA THR A 109 -5.38 1.36 -12.60
C THR A 109 -6.54 0.60 -11.96
N ALA A 110 -6.54 -0.73 -12.02
CA ALA A 110 -7.56 -1.56 -11.37
C ALA A 110 -7.61 -1.37 -9.84
N LEU A 111 -6.45 -1.21 -9.18
CA LEU A 111 -6.39 -0.88 -7.75
C LEU A 111 -7.02 0.50 -7.47
N HIS A 112 -6.76 1.49 -8.34
CA HIS A 112 -7.30 2.83 -8.19
C HIS A 112 -8.83 2.83 -8.30
N GLU A 113 -9.38 2.15 -9.30
CA GLU A 113 -10.83 1.98 -9.47
C GLU A 113 -11.45 1.25 -8.26
N ALA A 114 -10.87 0.14 -7.84
CA ALA A 114 -11.36 -0.65 -6.70
C ALA A 114 -11.34 0.15 -5.38
N VAL A 115 -10.34 1.00 -5.17
CA VAL A 115 -10.26 1.90 -4.02
C VAL A 115 -11.27 3.04 -4.15
N THR A 116 -11.42 3.63 -5.33
CA THR A 116 -12.36 4.73 -5.58
C THR A 116 -13.80 4.31 -5.28
N MET A 117 -14.17 3.07 -5.59
CA MET A 117 -15.49 2.53 -5.25
C MET A 117 -15.70 2.27 -3.75
N GLN A 118 -14.64 2.01 -2.98
CA GLN A 118 -14.76 1.57 -1.57
C GLN A 118 -14.45 2.66 -0.55
N ALA A 119 -13.46 3.51 -0.81
CA ALA A 119 -13.03 4.56 0.10
C ALA A 119 -12.31 5.69 -0.66
N PRO A 120 -13.01 6.45 -1.52
CA PRO A 120 -12.42 7.52 -2.32
C PRO A 120 -11.76 8.61 -1.45
N GLN A 121 -12.27 8.83 -0.23
CA GLN A 121 -11.72 9.76 0.74
C GLN A 121 -10.26 9.46 1.13
N LEU A 122 -9.79 8.21 0.98
CA LEU A 122 -8.38 7.88 1.21
C LEU A 122 -7.46 8.47 0.14
N LEU A 123 -7.91 8.51 -1.11
CA LEU A 123 -7.14 9.02 -2.24
C LEU A 123 -6.95 10.54 -2.19
N GLY A 124 -7.81 11.25 -1.46
CA GLY A 124 -7.65 12.68 -1.16
C GLY A 124 -6.60 13.00 -0.09
N LEU A 125 -6.05 12.00 0.59
CA LEU A 125 -5.05 12.23 1.64
C LEU A 125 -3.63 12.39 1.04
N PRO A 126 -2.84 13.37 1.49
CA PRO A 126 -1.49 13.57 0.99
C PRO A 126 -0.64 12.30 1.12
N GLY A 127 0.00 11.90 0.02
CA GLY A 127 0.87 10.72 -0.04
C GLY A 127 0.15 9.36 -0.04
N VAL A 128 -1.19 9.32 -0.10
CA VAL A 128 -1.97 8.08 -0.14
C VAL A 128 -2.42 7.79 -1.57
N GLY A 129 -1.63 6.99 -2.28
CA GLY A 129 -2.00 6.45 -3.60
C GLY A 129 -2.81 5.14 -3.51
N ALA A 130 -3.28 4.63 -4.65
CA ALA A 130 -4.13 3.44 -4.75
C ALA A 130 -3.57 2.21 -4.02
N VAL A 131 -2.27 1.94 -4.17
CA VAL A 131 -1.60 0.79 -3.53
C VAL A 131 -1.59 0.92 -1.99
N VAL A 132 -1.31 2.12 -1.50
CA VAL A 132 -1.32 2.42 -0.05
C VAL A 132 -2.75 2.29 0.48
N ALA A 133 -3.72 2.88 -0.21
CA ALA A 133 -5.12 2.83 0.19
C ALA A 133 -5.66 1.39 0.20
N ALA A 134 -5.36 0.59 -0.82
CA ALA A 134 -5.71 -0.84 -0.85
C ALA A 134 -5.11 -1.61 0.34
N THR A 135 -3.82 -1.39 0.64
CA THR A 135 -3.15 -1.99 1.80
C THR A 135 -3.83 -1.59 3.11
N VAL A 136 -4.17 -0.31 3.25
CA VAL A 136 -4.88 0.23 4.42
C VAL A 136 -6.27 -0.37 4.56
N LEU A 137 -7.05 -0.50 3.48
CA LEU A 137 -8.38 -1.11 3.50
C LEU A 137 -8.34 -2.60 3.84
N LEU A 138 -7.36 -3.33 3.29
CA LEU A 138 -7.14 -4.73 3.63
C LEU A 138 -6.75 -4.89 5.10
N ALA A 139 -5.83 -4.06 5.60
CA ALA A 139 -5.38 -4.10 6.99
C ALA A 139 -6.45 -3.61 7.98
N TRP A 140 -7.31 -2.67 7.60
CA TRP A 140 -8.40 -2.18 8.45
C TRP A 140 -9.57 -3.17 8.51
N SER A 141 -9.93 -3.73 7.35
CA SER A 141 -11.03 -4.66 7.15
C SER A 141 -12.43 -4.06 7.03
N HIS A 142 -13.11 -3.87 8.15
CA HIS A 142 -14.49 -3.43 8.22
C HIS A 142 -14.72 -2.65 9.52
N PRO A 143 -15.82 -1.88 9.63
CA PRO A 143 -16.16 -1.18 10.85
C PRO A 143 -16.17 -2.13 12.05
N GLY A 144 -15.69 -1.66 13.21
CA GLY A 144 -15.70 -2.42 14.46
C GLY A 144 -14.59 -3.47 14.63
N ARG A 145 -13.86 -3.88 13.58
CA ARG A 145 -12.72 -4.81 13.73
C ARG A 145 -11.60 -4.19 14.56
N ILE A 146 -11.24 -2.95 14.23
CA ILE A 146 -10.24 -2.19 14.97
C ILE A 146 -10.97 -1.13 15.78
N ARG A 147 -10.88 -1.26 17.09
CA ARG A 147 -11.70 -0.50 18.05
C ARG A 147 -11.14 0.89 18.36
N SER A 148 -9.88 1.20 17.98
CA SER A 148 -9.27 2.49 18.28
C SER A 148 -8.11 2.86 17.35
N GLU A 149 -7.80 4.15 17.30
CA GLU A 149 -6.61 4.70 16.64
C GLU A 149 -5.32 4.04 17.16
N ALA A 150 -5.24 3.81 18.47
CA ALA A 150 -4.09 3.20 19.10
C ALA A 150 -3.91 1.74 18.65
N ALA A 151 -5.00 0.99 18.53
CA ALA A 151 -5.00 -0.38 18.02
C ALA A 151 -4.57 -0.43 16.55
N PHE A 152 -5.01 0.51 15.71
CA PHE A 152 -4.58 0.58 14.31
C PHE A 152 -3.08 0.86 14.18
N ALA A 153 -2.57 1.81 14.96
CA ALA A 153 -1.15 2.12 14.97
C ALA A 153 -0.30 0.97 15.56
N ALA A 154 -0.82 0.23 16.53
CA ALA A 154 -0.18 -0.98 17.06
C ALA A 154 -0.10 -2.09 16.00
N LEU A 155 -1.19 -2.33 15.27
CA LEU A 155 -1.23 -3.26 14.13
C LEU A 155 -0.17 -2.91 13.08
N ALA A 156 -0.02 -1.63 12.77
CA ALA A 156 0.98 -1.14 11.83
C ALA A 156 2.42 -1.16 12.37
N GLY A 157 2.66 -1.54 13.63
CA GLY A 157 3.96 -1.39 14.28
C GLY A 157 4.43 0.07 14.39
N ALA A 158 3.51 1.03 14.32
CA ALA A 158 3.75 2.47 14.40
C ALA A 158 3.43 3.03 15.81
N SER A 159 3.28 2.16 16.81
CA SER A 159 3.16 2.60 18.20
C SER A 159 4.52 3.01 18.74
N PRO A 160 4.68 4.23 19.29
CA PRO A 160 5.88 4.57 20.03
C PRO A 160 5.97 3.64 21.24
N LEU A 161 7.09 2.93 21.38
CA LEU A 161 7.46 2.30 22.64
C LEU A 161 8.11 3.41 23.49
N PRO A 162 7.63 3.68 24.71
CA PRO A 162 8.38 4.52 25.64
C PRO A 162 9.74 3.87 25.91
N ALA A 163 10.78 4.68 25.93
CA ALA A 163 12.15 4.29 26.26
C ALA A 163 12.61 5.11 27.47
N SER A 164 12.12 4.77 28.66
CA SER A 164 12.78 5.09 29.93
C SER A 164 12.06 4.46 31.12
N SER A 165 12.70 3.47 31.73
CA SER A 165 12.86 3.41 33.19
C SER A 165 14.16 2.65 33.45
N GLY A 166 15.21 3.33 33.90
CA GLY A 166 16.41 2.71 34.48
C GLY A 166 17.19 1.73 33.61
N ASN A 167 18.35 2.16 33.13
CA ASN A 167 19.51 1.35 32.72
C ASN A 167 19.27 0.24 31.66
N THR A 168 19.55 0.60 30.40
CA THR A 168 19.69 -0.27 29.22
C THR A 168 18.47 -1.13 28.84
N THR A 169 17.66 -0.63 27.91
CA THR A 169 16.60 -1.43 27.26
C THR A 169 16.83 -1.48 25.75
N ARG A 170 17.44 -2.57 25.26
CA ARG A 170 17.50 -2.85 23.81
C ARG A 170 16.09 -3.15 23.32
N HIS A 171 15.55 -2.30 22.46
CA HIS A 171 14.23 -2.50 21.87
C HIS A 171 14.26 -3.59 20.79
N ARG A 172 13.49 -4.67 20.98
CA ARG A 172 13.25 -5.64 19.91
C ARG A 172 12.23 -5.09 18.92
N LEU A 173 12.57 -5.23 17.64
CA LEU A 173 11.69 -5.01 16.50
C LEU A 173 10.44 -5.91 16.65
N ASN A 174 9.24 -5.33 16.76
CA ASN A 174 8.02 -6.13 16.76
C ASN A 174 7.88 -6.81 15.38
N ARG A 175 8.01 -8.14 15.35
CA ARG A 175 7.91 -8.95 14.12
C ARG A 175 6.46 -9.31 13.76
N GLY A 176 5.49 -9.11 14.67
CA GLY A 176 4.09 -9.53 14.50
C GLY A 176 3.14 -8.47 13.93
N GLY A 177 3.59 -7.24 13.71
CA GLY A 177 2.78 -6.20 13.07
C GLY A 177 2.65 -6.41 11.55
N ASP A 178 1.59 -5.85 10.95
CA ASP A 178 1.39 -5.87 9.50
C ASP A 178 2.50 -5.05 8.82
N ARG A 179 3.49 -5.78 8.25
CA ARG A 179 4.65 -5.18 7.57
C ARG A 179 4.26 -4.41 6.32
N ARG A 180 3.18 -4.79 5.65
CA ARG A 180 2.68 -4.09 4.46
C ARG A 180 2.11 -2.74 4.89
N LEU A 181 1.30 -2.74 5.94
CA LEU A 181 0.78 -1.50 6.53
C LEU A 181 1.90 -0.59 7.05
N ASN A 182 2.91 -1.15 7.72
CA ASN A 182 4.07 -0.37 8.17
C ASN A 182 4.81 0.31 7.00
N ARG A 183 5.10 -0.45 5.94
CA ARG A 183 5.73 0.06 4.71
C ARG A 183 4.85 1.12 4.03
N ALA A 184 3.54 0.92 4.02
CA ALA A 184 2.59 1.89 3.47
C ALA A 184 2.66 3.22 4.26
N LEU A 185 2.62 3.18 5.59
CA LEU A 185 2.78 4.38 6.43
C LEU A 185 4.11 5.09 6.21
N TYR A 186 5.20 4.32 6.09
CA TYR A 186 6.53 4.86 5.80
C TYR A 186 6.58 5.55 4.43
N THR A 187 5.96 4.93 3.41
CA THR A 187 5.87 5.49 2.06
C THR A 187 5.10 6.82 2.06
N VAL A 188 3.96 6.87 2.75
CA VAL A 188 3.18 8.11 2.91
C VAL A 188 4.02 9.18 3.59
N ALA A 189 4.75 8.83 4.65
CA ALA A 189 5.60 9.77 5.36
C ALA A 189 6.70 10.35 4.46
N LEU A 190 7.40 9.51 3.68
CA LEU A 190 8.41 9.98 2.72
C LEU A 190 7.83 10.93 1.68
N VAL A 191 6.68 10.59 1.08
CA VAL A 191 6.03 11.44 0.08
C VAL A 191 5.64 12.79 0.71
N ARG A 192 5.05 12.79 1.91
CA ARG A 192 4.70 14.02 2.61
C ARG A 192 5.91 14.88 2.97
N MET A 193 7.03 14.27 3.36
CA MET A 193 8.27 15.00 3.62
C MET A 193 8.82 15.72 2.38
N GLY A 194 8.59 15.17 1.19
CA GLY A 194 8.98 15.81 -0.07
C GLY A 194 8.00 16.89 -0.52
N HIS A 195 6.71 16.62 -0.41
CA HIS A 195 5.68 17.36 -1.17
C HIS A 195 4.61 18.08 -0.32
N ASP A 196 4.40 17.71 0.95
CA ASP A 196 3.40 18.35 1.82
C ASP A 196 4.03 19.50 2.64
N PRO A 197 3.65 20.78 2.38
CA PRO A 197 4.21 21.93 3.08
C PRO A 197 4.07 21.83 4.61
N ARG A 198 2.94 21.31 5.09
CA ARG A 198 2.69 21.16 6.53
C ARG A 198 3.64 20.16 7.17
N THR A 199 3.86 19.02 6.52
CA THR A 199 4.83 18.01 6.97
C THR A 199 6.25 18.55 6.89
N ARG A 200 6.62 19.30 5.85
CA ARG A 200 7.93 19.94 5.74
C ARG A 200 8.19 20.92 6.89
N ALA A 201 7.25 21.81 7.18
CA ALA A 201 7.35 22.75 8.30
C ALA A 201 7.51 22.01 9.64
N TYR A 202 6.75 20.93 9.85
CA TYR A 202 6.91 20.07 11.02
C TYR A 202 8.30 19.43 11.10
N VAL A 203 8.81 18.88 10.00
CA VAL A 203 10.15 18.27 9.97
C VAL A 203 11.22 19.31 10.31
N THR A 204 11.19 20.47 9.64
CA THR A 204 12.16 21.56 9.89
C THR A 204 12.16 21.96 11.36
N ARG A 205 10.98 22.20 11.95
CA ARG A 205 10.86 22.55 13.37
C ARG A 205 11.44 21.47 14.27
N ARG A 206 11.09 20.20 14.06
CA ARG A 206 11.58 19.09 14.91
C ARG A 206 13.08 18.85 14.76
N THR A 207 13.63 19.08 13.57
CA THR A 207 15.07 19.03 13.33
C THR A 207 15.80 20.16 14.06
N ALA A 208 15.25 21.38 14.07
CA ALA A 208 15.79 22.50 14.85
C ALA A 208 15.78 22.22 16.37
N GLU A 209 14.80 21.45 16.86
CA GLU A 209 14.71 20.96 18.24
C GLU A 209 15.67 19.78 18.55
N GLY A 210 16.61 19.47 17.65
CA GLY A 210 17.61 18.40 17.86
C GLY A 210 17.07 16.98 17.69
N ARG A 211 15.85 16.79 17.15
CA ARG A 211 15.30 15.43 16.93
C ARG A 211 15.94 14.74 15.75
N THR A 212 16.25 13.47 15.93
CA THR A 212 16.78 12.63 14.86
C THR A 212 15.73 12.37 13.78
N LYS A 213 16.18 12.17 12.54
CA LYS A 213 15.31 11.77 11.41
C LYS A 213 14.45 10.54 11.75
N ARG A 214 14.99 9.60 12.53
CA ARG A 214 14.26 8.38 12.97
C ARG A 214 13.11 8.71 13.92
N GLU A 215 13.31 9.61 14.88
CA GLU A 215 12.24 10.06 15.78
C GLU A 215 11.15 10.82 15.03
N VAL A 216 11.55 11.74 14.14
CA VAL A 216 10.61 12.51 13.29
C VAL A 216 9.76 11.56 12.44
N MET A 217 10.40 10.57 11.80
CA MET A 217 9.71 9.56 10.99
C MET A 217 8.69 8.76 11.80
N ARG A 218 9.05 8.30 13.01
CA ARG A 218 8.12 7.56 13.89
C ARG A 218 6.89 8.40 14.24
N ASN A 219 7.10 9.68 14.59
CA ASN A 219 6.00 10.60 14.90
C ASN A 219 5.08 10.83 13.70
N LEU A 220 5.65 10.99 12.49
CA LEU A 220 4.88 11.11 11.25
C LEU A 220 4.06 9.84 11.00
N MET A 221 4.65 8.66 11.07
CA MET A 221 3.93 7.40 10.87
C MET A 221 2.78 7.22 11.88
N ARG A 222 2.97 7.61 13.15
CA ARG A 222 1.91 7.60 14.17
C ARG A 222 0.80 8.61 13.84
N TYR A 223 1.15 9.82 13.39
CA TYR A 223 0.17 10.83 12.97
C TYR A 223 -0.65 10.34 11.75
N ILE A 224 0.04 9.83 10.72
CA ILE A 224 -0.59 9.30 9.51
C ILE A 224 -1.53 8.14 9.86
N SER A 225 -1.11 7.21 10.72
CA SER A 225 -1.95 6.10 11.14
C SER A 225 -3.25 6.58 11.80
N ARG A 226 -3.16 7.58 12.70
CA ARG A 226 -4.36 8.18 13.32
C ARG A 226 -5.27 8.83 12.29
N GLN A 227 -4.71 9.60 11.35
CA GLN A 227 -5.48 10.23 10.28
C GLN A 227 -6.23 9.20 9.44
N LEU A 228 -5.54 8.15 8.98
CA LEU A 228 -6.14 7.07 8.19
C LEU A 228 -7.29 6.38 8.94
N PHE A 229 -7.10 6.05 10.22
CA PHE A 229 -8.16 5.45 11.04
C PHE A 229 -9.37 6.38 11.15
N ARG A 230 -9.17 7.68 11.43
CA ARG A 230 -10.26 8.65 11.54
C ARG A 230 -11.02 8.79 10.23
N THR A 231 -10.32 8.88 9.10
CA THR A 231 -10.93 8.98 7.78
C THR A 231 -11.80 7.76 7.47
N LEU A 232 -11.35 6.56 7.81
CA LEU A 232 -12.12 5.33 7.64
C LEU A 232 -13.33 5.27 8.58
N ALA A 233 -13.13 5.57 9.87
CA ALA A 233 -14.19 5.52 10.88
C ALA A 233 -15.26 6.62 10.70
N ALA A 234 -14.91 7.74 10.06
CA ALA A 234 -15.85 8.80 9.70
C ALA A 234 -16.64 8.43 8.44
N GLY A 235 -15.98 7.94 7.39
CA GLY A 235 -16.65 7.49 6.16
C GLY A 235 -17.66 6.37 6.40
N THR A 236 -17.46 5.55 7.44
CA THR A 236 -18.39 4.47 7.80
C THR A 236 -19.58 4.92 8.67
N ARG A 237 -19.54 6.15 9.20
CA ARG A 237 -20.64 6.74 9.96
C ARG A 237 -21.66 7.45 9.04
N GLN A 238 -21.29 7.76 7.80
CA GLN A 238 -22.19 8.27 6.77
C GLN A 238 -22.74 7.10 5.93
N GLU A 239 -23.73 6.38 6.49
CA GLU A 239 -24.83 5.70 5.79
C GLU A 239 -25.73 5.07 6.88
N PRO A 240 -26.96 5.58 7.03
CA PRO A 240 -28.03 5.14 6.14
C PRO A 240 -28.61 6.30 5.33
N THR A 241 -28.67 6.13 4.01
CA THR A 241 -29.51 6.93 3.13
C THR A 241 -30.97 6.79 3.56
N LEU A 242 -31.66 7.94 3.69
CA LEU A 242 -33.07 8.04 4.10
C LEU A 242 -34.07 7.49 3.06
N ASP A 243 -33.61 6.90 1.96
CA ASP A 243 -34.45 6.27 0.92
C ASP A 243 -34.97 4.87 1.30
N SER A 244 -34.49 4.27 2.39
CA SER A 244 -34.99 2.96 2.85
C SER A 244 -36.23 3.02 3.75
N TYR A 245 -36.79 4.21 4.00
CA TYR A 245 -37.98 4.44 4.84
C TYR A 245 -39.23 4.87 4.04
N ARG A 246 -39.40 4.39 2.81
CA ARG A 246 -40.66 4.52 2.06
C ARG A 246 -41.19 3.19 1.55
N SER A 247 -41.76 2.42 2.47
CA SER A 247 -43.01 1.64 2.24
C SER A 247 -43.45 0.97 3.55
N VAL A 248 -43.79 1.78 4.56
CA VAL A 248 -44.74 1.37 5.60
C VAL A 248 -45.82 2.46 5.65
N SER A 249 -46.79 2.35 4.74
CA SER A 249 -48.14 2.86 4.95
C SER A 249 -48.98 1.59 5.13
N MET A 250 -49.32 1.23 6.37
CA MET A 250 -50.48 1.70 7.13
C MET A 250 -51.83 1.33 6.48
N ALA A 251 -52.62 0.65 7.31
CA ALA A 251 -54.08 0.54 7.31
C ALA A 251 -54.75 -0.39 6.29
N THR A 252 -54.99 -1.62 6.72
CA THR A 252 -56.26 -2.30 6.41
C THR A 252 -56.94 -2.68 7.72
N ASN A 253 -57.84 -1.82 8.17
CA ASN A 253 -58.96 -2.17 9.05
C ASN A 253 -60.05 -1.11 8.90
N CYS A 254 -61.09 -1.43 8.10
CA CYS A 254 -62.50 -1.06 8.28
C CYS A 254 -63.30 -1.37 7.00
N HIS A 255 -63.89 -2.57 6.93
CA HIS A 255 -65.34 -2.84 6.84
C HIS A 255 -65.56 -4.33 6.64
#